data_AF-A0A226EBW6-F1
#
_entry.id   AF-A0A226EBW6-F1
#
_cell.length_a   1.000
_cell.length_b   1.000
_cell.length_c   1.000
_cell.angle_alpha   90.00
_cell.angle_beta   90.00
_cell.angle_gamma   90.00
#
_symmetry.space_group_name_H-M   'P 1'
#
loop_
_entity.id
_entity.type
_entity.pdbx_description
1 polymer ?
#
loop_
_entity_poly.entity_id
_entity_poly.type
_entity_poly.pdbx_seq_one_letter_code
_entity_poly.pdbx_strand_id
1 'polypeptide(L)'
;MSEFKKALDALEQSTGYYWTAPLQWDHRQGKLAYIPPSRKLLPWLMVLLLCGNQIMASWVVLGLQLFGLVNLPMLNILIVFGIGGLEGFAFLVEMAKVLAGKLIAFVFVVGYWTSPLEWNRRQGKVLHWFSSTKLLPWLIVLLFCGFQVLTCSLLLGLQFFGLVQLPMVNILFFLGVWALQGIAFLVEMAKLLCGRIAAQVFGEFLVIDKRSKEAPLEWNHRQGKLSYIPPCRKLISWLTVLLFCGIQIWLVLGLQLFGLAHLPMLNILIVFGIGGLQGFAFVVEMTKLLAGKIIAFVFGELLNLEKHWKEDLQKQKSSTSGLGTYLISIYYYIGIFPYISVPFEIYFKFDQFSQIYLFLISTKIIPAYGIVPNMAKLIQLFFSFTSIFCYIFAAGAFSGLLTLFTISGTIILQCLSDFENCMRAKSPLLRSSKILKGYTILEIILAITHEMISSLVLVLMTVGAITELVCNFMSIKMRHKILMPFYLMFPSMAVMIGITIQILLPFGVNVYEVANLLKQGYKKNLRFEGDIKYMKRRVRAIWVLRVYGGLLQFDMYALKRSTKSIYFYNILIYTINVCLTVDV
;
A
#
# COMPACT_ATOMS: atom_id res chain seq x y z
N MET A 1 25.54 5.20 -1.38
CA MET A 1 24.82 6.20 -0.56
C MET A 1 24.11 7.27 -1.37
N SER A 2 24.75 8.01 -2.29
CA SER A 2 24.06 9.07 -3.07
C SER A 2 23.00 8.53 -4.03
N GLU A 3 23.29 7.49 -4.80
CA GLU A 3 22.29 6.82 -5.67
C GLU A 3 21.20 6.13 -4.87
N PHE A 4 21.58 5.54 -3.72
CA PHE A 4 20.64 4.95 -2.77
C PHE A 4 19.64 5.99 -2.24
N LYS A 5 20.14 7.16 -1.83
CA LYS A 5 19.29 8.28 -1.43
C LYS A 5 18.37 8.71 -2.58
N LYS A 6 18.87 8.79 -3.81
CA LYS A 6 18.03 9.09 -4.98
C LYS A 6 16.92 8.04 -5.20
N ALA A 7 17.20 6.75 -4.97
CA ALA A 7 16.19 5.70 -5.10
C ALA A 7 15.11 5.79 -4.00
N LEU A 8 15.50 6.07 -2.76
CA LEU A 8 14.55 6.34 -1.67
C LEU A 8 13.75 7.63 -1.90
N ASP A 9 14.40 8.70 -2.33
CA ASP A 9 13.74 9.96 -2.65
C ASP A 9 12.76 9.75 -3.83
N ALA A 10 13.11 8.93 -4.83
CA ALA A 10 12.20 8.58 -5.93
C ALA A 10 11.00 7.74 -5.45
N LEU A 11 11.22 6.81 -4.52
CA LEU A 11 10.15 6.05 -3.87
C LEU A 11 9.19 6.99 -3.14
N GLU A 12 9.72 7.85 -2.27
CA GLU A 12 8.92 8.84 -1.52
C GLU A 12 8.19 9.79 -2.47
N GLN A 13 8.89 10.34 -3.46
CA GLN A 13 8.31 11.26 -4.44
C GLN A 13 7.18 10.60 -5.25
N SER A 14 7.34 9.35 -5.66
CA SER A 14 6.28 8.60 -6.35
C SER A 14 5.07 8.37 -5.46
N THR A 15 5.26 8.02 -4.19
CA THR A 15 4.15 7.89 -3.24
C THR A 15 3.43 9.21 -2.97
N GLY A 16 4.19 10.32 -2.92
CA GLY A 16 3.65 11.67 -2.79
C GLY A 16 2.83 12.13 -3.99
N TYR A 17 3.11 11.62 -5.20
CA TYR A 17 2.30 11.92 -6.38
C TYR A 17 0.92 11.27 -6.35
N TYR A 18 0.74 10.17 -5.61
CA TYR A 18 -0.53 9.44 -5.60
C TYR A 18 -1.62 10.09 -4.73
N TRP A 19 -1.28 10.98 -3.79
CA TRP A 19 -2.25 11.50 -2.81
C TRP A 19 -1.99 12.95 -2.34
N THR A 20 -1.91 13.89 -3.29
CA THR A 20 -1.88 15.32 -2.96
C THR A 20 -3.30 15.90 -2.84
N ALA A 21 -3.70 16.29 -1.63
CA ALA A 21 -4.98 16.95 -1.37
C ALA A 21 -4.93 18.47 -1.74
N PRO A 22 -6.05 19.08 -2.17
CA PRO A 22 -6.11 20.51 -2.54
C PRO A 22 -5.78 21.46 -1.39
N LEU A 23 -5.98 21.01 -0.16
CA LEU A 23 -5.61 21.73 1.04
C LEU A 23 -4.58 20.89 1.80
N GLN A 24 -3.35 21.38 1.85
CA GLN A 24 -2.27 20.75 2.59
C GLN A 24 -1.79 21.71 3.68
N TRP A 25 -1.55 21.18 4.87
CA TRP A 25 -0.93 21.97 5.93
C TRP A 25 0.54 22.26 5.55
N ASP A 26 0.88 23.52 5.32
CA ASP A 26 2.27 23.92 5.11
C ASP A 26 2.95 24.07 6.47
N HIS A 27 3.84 23.12 6.78
CA HIS A 27 4.59 23.09 8.03
C HIS A 27 5.53 24.29 8.21
N ARG A 28 6.04 24.87 7.12
CA ARG A 28 6.95 26.03 7.20
C ARG A 28 6.19 27.28 7.57
N GLN A 29 4.99 27.44 7.01
CA GLN A 29 4.16 28.61 7.25
C GLN A 29 3.20 28.44 8.43
N GLY A 30 2.94 27.21 8.86
CA GLY A 30 1.96 26.84 9.88
C GLY A 30 0.56 27.33 9.52
N LYS A 31 0.19 27.17 8.24
CA LYS A 31 -1.09 27.56 7.65
C LYS A 31 -1.54 26.48 6.67
N LEU A 32 -2.84 26.37 6.43
CA LEU A 32 -3.36 25.60 5.31
C LEU A 32 -2.95 26.29 4.01
N ALA A 33 -2.05 25.65 3.27
CA ALA A 33 -1.69 26.06 1.93
C ALA A 33 -2.67 25.40 0.96
N TYR A 34 -3.35 26.24 0.18
CA TYR A 34 -4.11 25.78 -0.96
C TYR A 34 -3.14 25.44 -2.10
N ILE A 35 -3.16 24.18 -2.52
CA ILE A 35 -2.44 23.74 -3.71
C ILE A 35 -3.38 23.96 -4.89
N PRO A 36 -3.03 24.85 -5.83
CA PRO A 36 -3.88 25.08 -6.99
C PRO A 36 -4.06 23.79 -7.79
N PRO A 37 -5.20 23.63 -8.51
CA PRO A 37 -5.45 22.48 -9.35
C PRO A 37 -4.25 22.29 -10.30
N SER A 38 -3.55 21.19 -10.14
CA SER A 38 -2.32 20.88 -10.88
C SER A 38 -2.30 19.40 -11.20
N ARG A 39 -1.36 18.97 -12.06
CA ARG A 39 -1.22 17.55 -12.40
C ARG A 39 -1.01 16.63 -11.18
N LYS A 40 -0.57 17.19 -10.04
CA LYS A 40 -0.43 16.47 -8.76
C LYS A 40 -1.76 16.14 -8.09
N LEU A 41 -2.85 16.84 -8.43
CA LEU A 41 -4.18 16.63 -7.87
C LEU A 41 -5.01 15.60 -8.66
N LEU A 42 -4.52 15.10 -9.80
CA LEU A 42 -5.25 14.17 -10.67
C LEU A 42 -5.72 12.90 -9.95
N PRO A 43 -4.89 12.21 -9.14
CA PRO A 43 -5.34 11.02 -8.41
C PRO A 43 -6.44 11.33 -7.38
N TRP A 44 -6.36 12.47 -6.70
CA TRP A 44 -7.39 12.92 -5.77
C TRP A 44 -8.69 13.29 -6.52
N LEU A 45 -8.58 13.94 -7.69
CA LEU A 45 -9.73 14.26 -8.54
C LEU A 45 -10.40 12.99 -9.09
N MET A 46 -9.62 11.96 -9.43
CA MET A 46 -10.12 10.64 -9.82
C MET A 46 -10.94 10.00 -8.69
N VAL A 47 -10.46 10.04 -7.44
CA VAL A 47 -11.22 9.55 -6.28
C VAL A 47 -12.52 10.33 -6.11
N LEU A 48 -12.51 11.64 -6.32
CA LEU A 48 -13.72 12.46 -6.29
C LEU A 48 -14.71 12.11 -7.40
N LEU A 49 -14.24 11.89 -8.62
CA LEU A 49 -15.08 11.46 -9.73
C LEU A 49 -15.68 10.07 -9.45
N LEU A 50 -14.94 9.18 -8.81
CA LEU A 50 -15.44 7.88 -8.37
C LEU A 50 -16.54 8.04 -7.31
N CYS A 51 -16.34 8.88 -6.29
CA CYS A 51 -17.39 9.20 -5.30
C CYS A 51 -18.61 9.84 -5.96
N GLY A 52 -18.41 10.79 -6.88
CA GLY A 52 -19.46 11.44 -7.66
C GLY A 52 -20.33 10.43 -8.42
N ASN A 53 -19.69 9.40 -9.00
CA ASN A 53 -20.40 8.35 -9.70
C ASN A 53 -21.19 7.42 -8.76
N GLN A 54 -20.70 7.12 -7.55
CA GLN A 54 -21.46 6.33 -6.56
C GLN A 54 -22.71 7.06 -6.09
N ILE A 55 -22.60 8.38 -5.88
CA ILE A 55 -23.73 9.25 -5.58
C ILE A 55 -24.74 9.18 -6.72
N MET A 56 -24.29 9.39 -7.96
CA MET A 56 -25.16 9.30 -9.14
C MET A 56 -25.84 7.94 -9.26
N ALA A 57 -25.13 6.84 -9.05
CA ALA A 57 -25.70 5.50 -9.07
C ALA A 57 -26.80 5.34 -8.00
N SER A 58 -26.55 5.82 -6.78
CA SER A 58 -27.52 5.80 -5.68
C SER A 58 -28.77 6.63 -6.00
N TRP A 59 -28.61 7.82 -6.61
CA TRP A 59 -29.72 8.66 -7.05
C TRP A 59 -30.52 8.04 -8.20
N VAL A 60 -29.86 7.37 -9.15
CA VAL A 60 -30.59 6.69 -10.24
C VAL A 60 -31.37 5.50 -9.68
N VAL A 61 -30.81 4.70 -8.77
CA VAL A 61 -31.53 3.60 -8.12
C VAL A 61 -32.77 4.11 -7.37
N LEU A 62 -32.64 5.21 -6.63
CA LEU A 62 -33.77 5.84 -5.94
C LEU A 62 -34.80 6.44 -6.91
N GLY A 63 -34.35 7.05 -8.01
CA GLY A 63 -35.22 7.57 -9.06
C GLY A 63 -36.04 6.46 -9.74
N LEU A 64 -35.40 5.34 -10.05
CA LEU A 64 -36.06 4.18 -10.65
C LEU A 64 -37.09 3.54 -9.72
N GLN A 65 -36.80 3.52 -8.41
CA GLN A 65 -37.77 3.13 -7.39
C GLN A 65 -38.98 4.07 -7.37
N LEU A 66 -38.74 5.38 -7.46
CA LEU A 66 -39.78 6.43 -7.48
C LEU A 66 -40.73 6.29 -8.68
N PHE A 67 -40.22 5.88 -9.85
CA PHE A 67 -41.04 5.65 -11.04
C PHE A 67 -41.68 4.25 -11.09
N GLY A 68 -41.54 3.44 -10.04
CA GLY A 68 -42.09 2.08 -9.98
C GLY A 68 -41.43 1.11 -10.95
N LEU A 69 -40.27 1.47 -11.52
CA LEU A 69 -39.51 0.64 -12.47
C LEU A 69 -38.69 -0.44 -11.76
N VAL A 70 -38.38 -0.22 -10.49
CA VAL A 70 -37.73 -1.17 -9.58
C VAL A 70 -38.54 -1.20 -8.29
N ASN A 71 -38.67 -2.38 -7.68
CA ASN A 71 -39.36 -2.54 -6.41
C ASN A 71 -38.39 -3.10 -5.35
N LEU A 72 -37.68 -2.20 -4.69
CA LEU A 72 -36.76 -2.48 -3.59
C LEU A 72 -37.53 -2.54 -2.27
N PRO A 73 -37.19 -3.49 -1.37
CA PRO A 73 -37.72 -3.47 -0.01
C PRO A 73 -37.28 -2.19 0.70
N MET A 74 -38.14 -1.66 1.58
CA MET A 74 -37.95 -0.35 2.22
C MET A 74 -36.60 -0.21 2.95
N LEU A 75 -36.07 -1.31 3.49
CA LEU A 75 -34.74 -1.35 4.10
C LEU A 75 -33.61 -1.02 3.09
N ASN A 76 -33.69 -1.55 1.87
CA ASN A 76 -32.69 -1.29 0.83
C ASN A 76 -32.77 0.15 0.33
N ILE A 77 -33.96 0.73 0.28
CA ILE A 77 -34.16 2.16 -0.05
C ILE A 77 -33.48 3.03 1.01
N LEU A 78 -33.70 2.71 2.30
CA LEU A 78 -33.05 3.40 3.43
C LEU A 78 -31.52 3.27 3.40
N ILE A 79 -30.99 2.10 3.04
CA ILE A 79 -29.55 1.86 2.92
C ILE A 79 -28.96 2.66 1.75
N VAL A 80 -29.58 2.61 0.56
CA VAL A 80 -29.11 3.36 -0.62
C VAL A 80 -29.18 4.87 -0.38
N PHE A 81 -30.23 5.34 0.30
CA PHE A 81 -30.36 6.74 0.69
C PHE A 81 -29.30 7.16 1.72
N GLY A 82 -29.04 6.32 2.73
CA GLY A 82 -28.01 6.56 3.73
C GLY A 82 -26.60 6.61 3.14
N ILE A 83 -26.26 5.65 2.28
CA ILE A 83 -24.96 5.59 1.59
C ILE A 83 -24.81 6.77 0.63
N GLY A 84 -25.79 7.01 -0.25
CA GLY A 84 -25.74 8.13 -1.21
C GLY A 84 -25.71 9.50 -0.53
N GLY A 85 -26.36 9.65 0.63
CA GLY A 85 -26.32 10.87 1.43
C GLY A 85 -24.96 11.11 2.10
N LEU A 86 -24.35 10.08 2.68
CA LEU A 86 -23.02 10.16 3.30
C LEU A 86 -21.92 10.42 2.27
N GLU A 87 -21.96 9.69 1.14
CA GLU A 87 -21.04 9.89 0.02
C GLU A 87 -21.25 11.27 -0.60
N GLY A 88 -22.50 11.70 -0.77
CA GLY A 88 -22.89 13.03 -1.24
C GLY A 88 -22.30 14.15 -0.40
N PHE A 89 -22.39 14.01 0.92
CA PHE A 89 -21.80 14.95 1.86
C PHE A 89 -20.27 14.99 1.74
N ALA A 90 -19.62 13.83 1.71
CA ALA A 90 -18.17 13.73 1.55
C ALA A 90 -17.69 14.38 0.24
N PHE A 91 -18.38 14.10 -0.87
CA PHE A 91 -18.11 14.70 -2.17
C PHE A 91 -18.26 16.22 -2.17
N LEU A 92 -19.34 16.75 -1.58
CA LEU A 92 -19.57 18.18 -1.47
C LEU A 92 -18.50 18.87 -0.61
N VAL A 93 -18.09 18.26 0.50
CA VAL A 93 -17.01 18.76 1.35
C VAL A 93 -15.70 18.82 0.58
N GLU A 94 -15.35 17.77 -0.17
CA GLU A 94 -14.12 17.73 -0.95
C GLU A 94 -14.18 18.66 -2.19
N MET A 95 -15.33 18.79 -2.85
CA MET A 95 -15.55 19.79 -3.92
C MET A 95 -15.43 21.22 -3.39
N ALA A 96 -15.96 21.50 -2.19
CA ALA A 96 -15.83 22.80 -1.54
C ALA A 96 -14.36 23.12 -1.25
N LYS A 97 -13.55 22.13 -0.85
CA LYS A 97 -12.09 22.30 -0.66
C LYS A 97 -11.36 22.68 -1.96
N VAL A 98 -11.87 22.33 -3.13
CA VAL A 98 -11.29 22.74 -4.43
C VAL A 98 -11.80 24.10 -4.86
N LEU A 99 -13.12 24.23 -4.96
CA LEU A 99 -13.76 25.43 -5.52
C LEU A 99 -13.54 26.64 -4.62
N ALA A 100 -13.69 26.43 -3.31
CA ALA A 100 -13.54 27.46 -2.31
C ALA A 100 -12.22 27.31 -1.54
N GLY A 101 -11.29 26.43 -1.93
CA GLY A 101 -10.05 26.19 -1.16
C GLY A 101 -9.22 27.43 -0.89
N LYS A 102 -9.12 28.35 -1.87
CA LYS A 102 -8.51 29.68 -1.68
C LYS A 102 -9.26 30.52 -0.66
N LEU A 103 -10.59 30.54 -0.75
CA LEU A 103 -11.46 31.29 0.16
C LEU A 103 -11.46 30.67 1.57
N ILE A 104 -11.51 29.35 1.71
CA ILE A 104 -11.43 28.60 2.97
C ILE A 104 -10.06 28.84 3.62
N ALA A 105 -8.96 28.72 2.85
CA ALA A 105 -7.63 29.04 3.36
C ALA A 105 -7.52 30.51 3.78
N PHE A 106 -8.14 31.43 3.04
CA PHE A 106 -8.18 32.86 3.37
C PHE A 106 -9.07 33.16 4.60
N VAL A 107 -10.27 32.60 4.70
CA VAL A 107 -11.22 32.77 5.80
C VAL A 107 -10.65 32.21 7.10
N PHE A 108 -9.98 31.06 7.07
CA PHE A 108 -9.23 30.53 8.22
C PHE A 108 -8.03 31.40 8.61
N VAL A 109 -7.46 32.18 7.67
CA VAL A 109 -6.36 33.12 7.94
C VAL A 109 -6.85 34.48 8.45
N VAL A 110 -8.05 34.92 8.06
CA VAL A 110 -8.57 36.26 8.36
C VAL A 110 -9.40 36.28 9.68
N GLY A 111 -9.70 35.12 10.28
CA GLY A 111 -10.11 35.05 11.70
C GLY A 111 -11.49 35.62 12.02
N TYR A 112 -12.34 35.87 11.02
CA TYR A 112 -13.69 36.42 11.21
C TYR A 112 -14.75 35.39 11.64
N TRP A 113 -14.45 34.09 11.50
CA TRP A 113 -15.31 33.00 11.97
C TRP A 113 -14.50 32.10 12.91
N THR A 114 -14.62 32.34 14.21
CA THR A 114 -13.98 31.47 15.22
C THR A 114 -14.97 30.40 15.64
N SER A 115 -14.69 29.16 15.25
CA SER A 115 -15.31 27.97 15.85
C SER A 115 -15.03 27.96 17.37
N PRO A 116 -15.90 27.37 18.21
CA PRO A 116 -15.60 27.17 19.64
C PRO A 116 -14.30 26.40 19.89
N LEU A 117 -13.80 25.69 18.88
CA LEU A 117 -12.52 24.98 18.87
C LEU A 117 -11.53 25.69 17.95
N GLU A 118 -10.48 26.29 18.51
CA GLU A 118 -9.43 26.98 17.76
C GLU A 118 -8.07 26.32 18.01
N TRP A 119 -7.31 26.03 16.95
CA TRP A 119 -5.97 25.47 17.10
C TRP A 119 -4.97 26.54 17.53
N ASN A 120 -4.44 26.43 18.77
CA ASN A 120 -3.38 27.33 19.22
C ASN A 120 -2.01 26.83 18.75
N ARG A 121 -1.45 27.55 17.77
CA ARG A 121 -0.15 27.27 17.17
C ARG A 121 1.02 27.27 18.18
N ARG A 122 0.97 28.09 19.22
CA ARG A 122 2.06 28.18 20.21
C ARG A 122 2.09 26.98 21.15
N GLN A 123 0.93 26.37 21.40
CA GLN A 123 0.79 25.26 22.34
C GLN A 123 0.66 23.90 21.66
N GLY A 124 0.40 23.88 20.34
CA GLY A 124 0.17 22.64 19.60
C GLY A 124 -1.06 21.88 20.10
N LYS A 125 -2.08 22.60 20.56
CA LYS A 125 -3.32 22.04 21.13
C LYS A 125 -4.52 22.81 20.59
N VAL A 126 -5.65 22.11 20.44
CA VAL A 126 -6.95 22.76 20.22
C VAL A 126 -7.36 23.41 21.55
N LEU A 127 -7.59 24.72 21.53
CA LEU A 127 -8.17 25.45 22.65
C LEU A 127 -9.67 25.61 22.44
N HIS A 128 -10.41 25.44 23.54
CA HIS A 128 -11.83 25.70 23.56
C HIS A 128 -12.10 27.10 24.11
N TRP A 129 -12.79 27.94 23.36
CA TRP A 129 -13.19 29.28 23.80
C TRP A 129 -14.69 29.27 24.11
N PHE A 130 -15.04 29.34 25.40
CA PHE A 130 -16.43 29.18 25.85
C PHE A 130 -17.29 30.45 25.67
N SER A 131 -16.66 31.63 25.63
CA SER A 131 -17.37 32.90 25.49
C SER A 131 -16.43 33.93 24.85
N SER A 132 -16.56 34.11 23.55
CA SER A 132 -15.94 35.21 22.81
C SER A 132 -17.04 35.88 22.01
N THR A 133 -17.04 37.22 21.95
CA THR A 133 -17.91 37.98 21.03
C THR A 133 -17.72 37.56 19.56
N LYS A 134 -16.61 36.89 19.25
CA LYS A 134 -16.31 36.29 17.94
C LYS A 134 -17.10 35.01 17.62
N LEU A 135 -17.74 34.37 18.61
CA LEU A 135 -18.63 33.21 18.41
C LEU A 135 -20.06 33.62 18.01
N LEU A 136 -20.41 34.91 18.11
CA LEU A 136 -21.76 35.39 17.84
C LEU A 136 -22.29 34.98 16.45
N PRO A 137 -21.52 35.11 15.36
CA PRO A 137 -21.99 34.69 14.03
C PRO A 137 -22.26 33.18 13.95
N TRP A 138 -21.43 32.36 14.61
CA TRP A 138 -21.60 30.90 14.67
C TRP A 138 -22.86 30.53 15.47
N LEU A 139 -23.13 31.23 16.58
CA LEU A 139 -24.30 31.00 17.43
C LEU A 139 -25.59 31.42 16.73
N ILE A 140 -25.56 32.49 15.93
CA ILE A 140 -26.69 32.91 15.07
C ILE A 140 -27.01 31.83 14.03
N VAL A 141 -25.98 31.24 13.38
CA VAL A 141 -26.16 30.15 12.41
C VAL A 141 -26.69 28.88 13.07
N LEU A 142 -26.22 28.56 14.27
CA LEU A 142 -26.72 27.43 15.06
C LEU A 142 -28.19 27.62 15.43
N LEU A 143 -28.58 28.82 15.85
CA LEU A 143 -29.94 29.18 16.22
C LEU A 143 -30.88 29.12 14.99
N PHE A 144 -30.40 29.55 13.83
CA PHE A 144 -31.13 29.43 12.56
C PHE A 144 -31.31 27.96 12.15
N CYS A 145 -30.29 27.11 12.32
CA CYS A 145 -30.41 25.66 12.10
C CYS A 145 -31.42 25.02 13.07
N GLY A 146 -31.39 25.39 14.35
CA GLY A 146 -32.36 24.90 15.34
C GLY A 146 -33.80 25.29 14.98
N PHE A 147 -34.00 26.51 14.49
CA PHE A 147 -35.31 26.97 14.01
C PHE A 147 -35.80 26.16 12.81
N GLN A 148 -34.91 25.83 11.85
CA GLN A 148 -35.27 24.99 10.70
C GLN A 148 -35.60 23.55 11.09
N VAL A 149 -34.88 22.97 12.05
CA VAL A 149 -35.21 21.63 12.59
C VAL A 149 -36.58 21.67 13.27
N LEU A 150 -36.87 22.71 14.06
CA LEU A 150 -38.17 22.92 14.72
C LEU A 150 -39.32 23.08 13.73
N THR A 151 -39.15 23.86 12.66
CA THR A 151 -40.20 24.03 11.64
C THR A 151 -40.45 22.73 10.87
N CYS A 152 -39.40 21.95 10.57
CA CYS A 152 -39.54 20.64 9.95
C CYS A 152 -40.23 19.63 10.89
N SER A 153 -39.87 19.60 12.19
CA SER A 153 -40.56 18.78 13.20
C SER A 153 -42.04 19.14 13.30
N LEU A 154 -42.37 20.43 13.27
CA LEU A 154 -43.74 20.93 13.39
C LEU A 154 -44.56 20.55 12.15
N LEU A 155 -44.00 20.67 10.95
CA LEU A 155 -44.65 20.22 9.71
C LEU A 155 -44.90 18.71 9.69
N LEU A 156 -43.94 17.91 10.13
CA LEU A 156 -44.10 16.46 10.26
C LEU A 156 -45.12 16.08 11.34
N GLY A 157 -45.17 16.83 12.45
CA GLY A 157 -46.18 16.66 13.49
C GLY A 157 -47.59 17.00 13.00
N LEU A 158 -47.77 18.14 12.34
CA LEU A 158 -49.06 18.56 11.75
C LEU A 158 -49.57 17.56 10.71
N GLN A 159 -48.67 16.96 9.93
CA GLN A 159 -48.98 15.85 9.03
C GLN A 159 -49.49 14.62 9.79
N PHE A 160 -48.83 14.24 10.89
CA PHE A 160 -49.20 13.08 11.69
C PHE A 160 -50.58 13.22 12.34
N PHE A 161 -50.92 14.43 12.80
CA PHE A 161 -52.24 14.74 13.35
C PHE A 161 -53.34 14.94 12.28
N GLY A 162 -53.01 14.78 10.99
CA GLY A 162 -53.97 14.92 9.89
C GLY A 162 -54.44 16.35 9.63
N LEU A 163 -53.79 17.35 10.22
CA LEU A 163 -54.12 18.77 10.03
C LEU A 163 -53.57 19.31 8.70
N VAL A 164 -52.55 18.66 8.16
CA VAL A 164 -51.97 18.94 6.85
C VAL A 164 -51.84 17.62 6.09
N GLN A 165 -52.09 17.63 4.78
CA GLN A 165 -51.85 16.49 3.89
C GLN A 165 -50.75 16.84 2.88
N LEU A 166 -49.54 16.35 3.16
CA LEU A 166 -48.37 16.39 2.30
C LEU A 166 -48.26 15.08 1.50
N PRO A 167 -47.89 15.15 0.22
CA PRO A 167 -47.56 13.95 -0.55
C PRO A 167 -46.34 13.24 0.05
N MET A 168 -46.31 11.92 -0.01
CA MET A 168 -45.31 11.05 0.65
C MET A 168 -43.86 11.42 0.29
N VAL A 169 -43.62 11.91 -0.93
CA VAL A 169 -42.31 12.37 -1.40
C VAL A 169 -41.83 13.60 -0.62
N ASN A 170 -42.73 14.53 -0.32
CA ASN A 170 -42.39 15.72 0.47
C ASN A 170 -42.11 15.33 1.92
N ILE A 171 -42.84 14.35 2.47
CA ILE A 171 -42.59 13.84 3.83
C ILE A 171 -41.18 13.23 3.92
N LEU A 172 -40.79 12.39 2.96
CA LEU A 172 -39.44 11.81 2.92
C LEU A 172 -38.35 12.87 2.75
N PHE A 173 -38.59 13.87 1.91
CA PHE A 173 -37.68 15.01 1.75
C PHE A 173 -37.51 15.80 3.05
N PHE A 174 -38.62 16.15 3.72
CA PHE A 174 -38.58 16.86 5.01
C PHE A 174 -37.91 16.01 6.09
N LEU A 175 -38.13 14.69 6.11
CA LEU A 175 -37.49 13.78 7.05
C LEU A 175 -35.97 13.70 6.82
N GLY A 176 -35.52 13.70 5.56
CA GLY A 176 -34.11 13.72 5.19
C GLY A 176 -33.42 15.03 5.55
N VAL A 177 -34.06 16.18 5.25
CA VAL A 177 -33.56 17.51 5.64
C VAL A 177 -33.52 17.64 7.16
N TRP A 178 -34.57 17.21 7.85
CA TRP A 178 -34.66 17.20 9.31
C TRP A 178 -33.56 16.34 9.94
N ALA A 179 -33.31 15.14 9.44
CA ALA A 179 -32.28 14.25 9.96
C ALA A 179 -30.88 14.84 9.77
N LEU A 180 -30.57 15.36 8.57
CA LEU A 180 -29.26 15.96 8.28
C LEU A 180 -29.01 17.23 9.11
N GLN A 181 -29.99 18.13 9.18
CA GLN A 181 -29.89 19.36 9.96
C GLN A 181 -29.89 19.08 11.46
N GLY A 182 -30.65 18.09 11.92
CA GLY A 182 -30.67 17.63 13.31
C GLY A 182 -29.32 17.05 13.74
N ILE A 183 -28.69 16.22 12.90
CA ILE A 183 -27.34 15.72 13.16
C ILE A 183 -26.31 16.85 13.17
N ALA A 184 -26.37 17.77 12.19
CA ALA A 184 -25.46 18.93 12.16
C ALA A 184 -25.61 19.80 13.41
N PHE A 185 -26.86 20.10 13.81
CA PHE A 185 -27.16 20.85 15.03
C PHE A 185 -26.68 20.13 16.28
N LEU A 186 -26.92 18.82 16.40
CA LEU A 186 -26.45 18.01 17.54
C LEU A 186 -24.92 17.95 17.61
N VAL A 187 -24.23 17.85 16.47
CA VAL A 187 -22.76 17.85 16.40
C VAL A 187 -22.20 19.21 16.83
N GLU A 188 -22.78 20.32 16.38
CA GLU A 188 -22.35 21.66 16.77
C GLU A 188 -22.71 21.98 18.23
N MET A 189 -23.86 21.52 18.73
CA MET A 189 -24.23 21.59 20.15
C MET A 189 -23.32 20.73 21.02
N ALA A 190 -22.93 19.53 20.55
CA ALA A 190 -21.95 18.69 21.24
C ALA A 190 -20.56 19.34 21.25
N LYS A 191 -20.16 20.05 20.18
CA LYS A 191 -18.93 20.85 20.16
C LYS A 191 -18.99 22.00 21.17
N LEU A 192 -20.14 22.60 21.40
CA LEU A 192 -20.31 23.69 22.37
C LEU A 192 -20.37 23.17 23.82
N LEU A 193 -21.17 22.12 24.07
CA LEU A 193 -21.40 21.57 25.41
C LEU A 193 -20.24 20.69 25.89
N CYS A 194 -19.68 19.87 25.01
CA CYS A 194 -18.56 18.96 25.31
C CYS A 194 -17.23 19.49 24.76
N GLY A 195 -17.15 20.76 24.37
CA GLY A 195 -16.02 21.32 23.64
C GLY A 195 -14.66 21.16 24.31
N ARG A 196 -14.59 21.08 25.64
CA ARG A 196 -13.33 20.78 26.36
C ARG A 196 -12.85 19.36 26.12
N ILE A 197 -13.76 18.38 26.16
CA ILE A 197 -13.48 16.96 25.88
C ILE A 197 -13.23 16.79 24.38
N ALA A 198 -14.02 17.43 23.53
CA ALA A 198 -13.83 17.42 22.08
C ALA A 198 -12.49 18.05 21.68
N ALA A 199 -12.07 19.18 22.27
CA ALA A 199 -10.76 19.78 22.03
C ALA A 199 -9.61 18.82 22.38
N GLN A 200 -9.74 18.11 23.50
CA GLN A 200 -8.77 17.12 23.93
C GLN A 200 -8.74 15.92 22.97
N VAL A 201 -9.90 15.38 22.59
CA VAL A 201 -10.01 14.25 21.66
C VAL A 201 -9.58 14.62 20.24
N PHE A 202 -9.98 15.78 19.71
CA PHE A 202 -9.59 16.29 18.40
C PHE A 202 -8.12 16.71 18.35
N GLY A 203 -7.57 17.23 19.45
CA GLY A 203 -6.14 17.48 19.58
C GLY A 203 -5.34 16.19 19.43
N GLU A 204 -5.74 15.14 20.13
CA GLU A 204 -5.15 13.80 19.96
C GLU A 204 -5.39 13.24 18.54
N PHE A 205 -6.59 13.40 17.98
CA PHE A 205 -6.91 12.95 16.62
C PHE A 205 -6.10 13.68 15.52
N LEU A 206 -5.83 14.97 15.66
CA LEU A 206 -5.01 15.74 14.72
C LEU A 206 -3.52 15.39 14.86
N VAL A 207 -3.06 15.09 16.07
CA VAL A 207 -1.72 14.49 16.29
C VAL A 207 -1.64 13.09 15.66
N ILE A 208 -2.74 12.32 15.68
CA ILE A 208 -2.85 11.01 15.02
C ILE A 208 -2.94 11.15 13.49
N ASP A 209 -3.69 12.11 12.94
CA ASP A 209 -3.76 12.39 11.49
C ASP A 209 -2.41 12.88 10.95
N LYS A 210 -1.68 13.68 11.74
CA LYS A 210 -0.29 14.07 11.47
C LYS A 210 0.63 12.85 11.32
N ARG A 211 0.48 11.83 12.17
CA ARG A 211 1.22 10.55 12.08
C ARG A 211 0.70 9.60 10.99
N SER A 212 -0.49 9.85 10.45
CA SER A 212 -1.18 8.93 9.54
C SER A 212 -0.75 9.00 8.06
N LYS A 213 0.08 9.98 7.69
CA LYS A 213 0.62 10.16 6.34
C LYS A 213 1.99 9.50 6.17
N GLU A 214 2.57 9.02 7.25
CA GLU A 214 3.91 8.46 7.27
C GLU A 214 3.80 6.95 7.06
N ALA A 215 4.54 6.40 6.10
CA ALA A 215 4.61 4.96 5.89
C ALA A 215 5.16 4.29 7.17
N PRO A 216 4.79 3.02 7.49
CA PRO A 216 5.27 2.36 8.71
C PRO A 216 6.81 2.30 8.79
N LEU A 217 7.49 2.40 7.64
CA LEU A 217 8.92 2.61 7.52
C LEU A 217 9.15 3.93 6.76
N GLU A 218 9.68 4.94 7.45
CA GLU A 218 10.06 6.22 6.86
C GLU A 218 11.56 6.45 7.00
N TRP A 219 12.18 7.02 5.99
CA TRP A 219 13.58 7.41 6.07
C TRP A 219 13.71 8.74 6.83
N ASN A 220 14.24 8.70 8.05
CA ASN A 220 14.49 9.91 8.81
C ASN A 220 15.74 10.62 8.28
N HIS A 221 15.56 11.61 7.40
CA HIS A 221 16.65 12.38 6.81
C HIS A 221 17.56 13.05 7.84
N ARG A 222 17.03 13.44 9.01
CA ARG A 222 17.84 14.09 10.06
C ARG A 222 18.78 13.12 10.73
N GLN A 223 18.34 11.89 10.93
CA GLN A 223 19.12 10.85 11.59
C GLN A 223 19.93 9.99 10.62
N GLY A 224 19.58 10.01 9.32
CA GLY A 224 20.12 9.09 8.34
C GLY A 224 19.79 7.63 8.66
N LYS A 225 18.62 7.40 9.28
CA LYS A 225 18.17 6.08 9.75
C LYS A 225 16.74 5.82 9.30
N LEU A 226 16.43 4.55 9.06
CA LEU A 226 15.06 4.11 8.84
C LEU A 226 14.33 4.11 10.19
N SER A 227 13.27 4.90 10.31
CA SER A 227 12.44 4.96 11.52
C SER A 227 11.15 4.16 11.31
N TYR A 228 10.83 3.31 12.29
CA TYR A 228 9.54 2.65 12.35
C TYR A 228 8.52 3.56 13.02
N ILE A 229 7.40 3.76 12.35
CA ILE A 229 6.29 4.57 12.85
C ILE A 229 5.16 3.59 13.20
N PRO A 230 4.69 3.58 14.47
CA PRO A 230 3.70 2.60 14.91
C PRO A 230 2.40 2.72 14.10
N PRO A 231 1.65 1.61 13.98
CA PRO A 231 0.49 1.53 13.10
C PRO A 231 -0.55 2.62 13.44
N CYS A 232 -0.85 3.46 12.44
CA CYS A 232 -1.89 4.49 12.55
C CYS A 232 -3.25 3.95 12.07
N ARG A 233 -4.36 4.51 12.56
CA ARG A 233 -5.74 4.10 12.20
C ARG A 233 -6.02 4.02 10.70
N LYS A 234 -5.33 4.78 9.84
CA LYS A 234 -5.50 4.69 8.38
C LYS A 234 -5.06 3.34 7.82
N LEU A 235 -4.04 2.72 8.40
CA LEU A 235 -3.58 1.39 8.03
C LEU A 235 -4.66 0.31 8.19
N ILE A 236 -5.56 0.48 9.17
CA ILE A 236 -6.72 -0.39 9.34
C ILE A 236 -7.65 -0.25 8.14
N SER A 237 -7.91 0.98 7.68
CA SER A 237 -8.69 1.23 6.46
C SER A 237 -8.04 0.59 5.22
N TRP A 238 -6.71 0.59 5.14
CA TRP A 238 -5.97 -0.05 4.05
C TRP A 238 -6.03 -1.58 4.11
N LEU A 239 -5.84 -2.15 5.31
CA LEU A 239 -5.99 -3.58 5.54
C LEU A 239 -7.40 -4.05 5.24
N THR A 240 -8.43 -3.26 5.58
CA THR A 240 -9.81 -3.63 5.26
C THR A 240 -10.07 -3.67 3.76
N VAL A 241 -9.47 -2.78 2.96
CA VAL A 241 -9.59 -2.81 1.49
C VAL A 241 -8.93 -4.06 0.92
N LEU A 242 -7.74 -4.43 1.41
CA LEU A 242 -7.05 -5.65 0.97
C LEU A 242 -7.80 -6.91 1.38
N LEU A 243 -8.34 -6.94 2.60
CA LEU A 243 -9.12 -8.07 3.12
C LEU A 243 -10.41 -8.23 2.31
N PHE A 244 -11.04 -7.11 1.92
CA PHE A 244 -12.21 -7.12 1.03
C PHE A 244 -11.88 -7.63 -0.38
N CYS A 245 -10.76 -7.19 -0.98
CA CYS A 245 -10.23 -7.74 -2.25
C CYS A 245 -9.97 -9.27 -2.09
N GLY A 246 -9.39 -9.71 -0.97
CA GLY A 246 -9.09 -11.12 -0.69
C GLY A 246 -10.31 -12.03 -0.57
N ILE A 247 -11.37 -11.59 0.13
CA ILE A 247 -12.61 -12.37 0.33
C ILE A 247 -13.27 -12.75 -1.00
N GLN A 248 -13.14 -11.90 -2.02
CA GLN A 248 -13.79 -12.10 -3.32
C GLN A 248 -13.27 -13.34 -4.05
N ILE A 249 -11.95 -13.61 -3.98
CA ILE A 249 -11.35 -14.80 -4.60
C ILE A 249 -11.88 -16.07 -3.94
N TRP A 250 -11.96 -16.08 -2.60
CA TRP A 250 -12.50 -17.20 -1.84
C TRP A 250 -13.97 -17.42 -2.14
N LEU A 251 -14.74 -16.35 -2.37
CA LEU A 251 -16.14 -16.44 -2.78
C LEU A 251 -16.27 -17.11 -4.16
N VAL A 252 -15.48 -16.67 -5.16
CA VAL A 252 -15.51 -17.28 -6.51
C VAL A 252 -15.08 -18.74 -6.47
N LEU A 253 -14.01 -19.07 -5.73
CA LEU A 253 -13.56 -20.45 -5.56
C LEU A 253 -14.58 -21.30 -4.81
N GLY A 254 -15.21 -20.75 -3.77
CA GLY A 254 -16.28 -21.42 -3.04
C GLY A 254 -17.46 -21.75 -3.96
N LEU A 255 -17.92 -20.79 -4.76
CA LEU A 255 -18.99 -21.00 -5.72
C LEU A 255 -18.65 -22.11 -6.74
N GLN A 256 -17.40 -22.17 -7.21
CA GLN A 256 -16.94 -23.23 -8.10
C GLN A 256 -16.89 -24.59 -7.40
N LEU A 257 -16.33 -24.65 -6.18
CA LEU A 257 -16.19 -25.90 -5.40
C LEU A 257 -17.53 -26.52 -5.04
N PHE A 258 -18.55 -25.70 -4.76
CA PHE A 258 -19.91 -26.17 -4.49
C PHE A 258 -20.72 -26.50 -5.76
N GLY A 259 -20.13 -26.37 -6.95
CA GLY A 259 -20.81 -26.62 -8.22
C GLY A 259 -21.90 -25.59 -8.56
N LEU A 260 -21.94 -24.47 -7.84
CA LEU A 260 -22.88 -23.37 -8.11
C LEU A 260 -22.43 -22.57 -9.34
N ALA A 261 -21.12 -22.52 -9.59
CA ALA A 261 -20.51 -21.92 -10.76
C ALA A 261 -19.68 -22.92 -11.56
N HIS A 262 -19.74 -22.82 -12.89
CA HIS A 262 -18.85 -23.54 -13.81
C HIS A 262 -18.06 -22.53 -14.65
N LEU A 263 -16.97 -22.01 -14.09
CA LEU A 263 -16.02 -21.16 -14.79
C LEU A 263 -15.08 -22.00 -15.67
N PRO A 264 -14.75 -21.55 -16.89
CA PRO A 264 -13.69 -22.15 -17.69
C PRO A 264 -12.37 -22.18 -16.91
N MET A 265 -11.55 -23.22 -17.11
CA MET A 265 -10.27 -23.39 -16.42
C MET A 265 -9.34 -22.16 -16.57
N LEU A 266 -9.34 -21.53 -17.75
CA LEU A 266 -8.60 -20.29 -17.99
C LEU A 266 -9.01 -19.15 -17.04
N ASN A 267 -10.31 -18.99 -16.80
CA ASN A 267 -10.82 -17.93 -15.94
C ASN A 267 -10.48 -18.21 -14.46
N ILE A 268 -10.50 -19.48 -14.06
CA ILE A 268 -10.05 -19.90 -12.72
C ILE A 268 -8.57 -19.58 -12.53
N LEU A 269 -7.72 -19.91 -13.52
CA LEU A 269 -6.29 -19.60 -13.49
C LEU A 269 -6.03 -18.10 -13.41
N ILE A 270 -6.78 -17.28 -14.15
CA ILE A 270 -6.70 -15.82 -14.08
C ILE A 270 -7.11 -15.32 -12.69
N VAL A 271 -8.28 -15.73 -12.18
CA VAL A 271 -8.77 -15.32 -10.85
C VAL A 271 -7.77 -15.72 -9.76
N PHE A 272 -7.17 -16.91 -9.85
CA PHE A 272 -6.15 -17.39 -8.92
C PHE A 272 -4.84 -16.58 -9.05
N GLY A 273 -4.41 -16.26 -10.26
CA GLY A 273 -3.22 -15.43 -10.48
C GLY A 273 -3.38 -14.02 -9.88
N ILE A 274 -4.50 -13.36 -10.17
CA ILE A 274 -4.84 -12.03 -9.62
C ILE A 274 -4.95 -12.11 -8.10
N GLY A 275 -5.65 -13.12 -7.60
CA GLY A 275 -5.83 -13.31 -6.17
C GLY A 275 -4.55 -13.62 -5.42
N GLY A 276 -3.65 -14.39 -6.03
CA GLY A 276 -2.31 -14.66 -5.52
C GLY A 276 -1.49 -13.38 -5.40
N LEU A 277 -1.54 -12.48 -6.39
CA LEU A 277 -0.85 -11.18 -6.34
C LEU A 277 -1.39 -10.29 -5.22
N GLN A 278 -2.71 -10.23 -5.04
CA GLN A 278 -3.34 -9.46 -3.97
C GLN A 278 -3.03 -10.04 -2.58
N GLY A 279 -3.12 -11.36 -2.43
CA GLY A 279 -2.75 -12.07 -1.21
C GLY A 279 -1.28 -11.85 -0.86
N PHE A 280 -0.38 -11.90 -1.84
CA PHE A 280 1.03 -11.58 -1.65
C PHE A 280 1.23 -10.13 -1.18
N ALA A 281 0.57 -9.15 -1.79
CA ALA A 281 0.64 -7.75 -1.37
C ALA A 281 0.19 -7.58 0.09
N PHE A 282 -0.92 -8.22 0.46
CA PHE A 282 -1.40 -8.24 1.85
C PHE A 282 -0.37 -8.83 2.81
N VAL A 283 0.24 -9.97 2.48
CA VAL A 283 1.29 -10.59 3.31
C VAL A 283 2.51 -9.69 3.46
N VAL A 284 2.96 -9.04 2.38
CA VAL A 284 4.10 -8.11 2.43
C VAL A 284 3.82 -6.94 3.36
N GLU A 285 2.61 -6.39 3.30
CA GLU A 285 2.23 -5.25 4.14
C GLU A 285 2.06 -5.68 5.59
N MET A 286 1.39 -6.81 5.84
CA MET A 286 1.35 -7.41 7.17
C MET A 286 2.76 -7.65 7.74
N THR A 287 3.70 -8.08 6.91
CA THR A 287 5.10 -8.26 7.31
C THR A 287 5.75 -6.92 7.65
N LYS A 288 5.55 -5.86 6.85
CA LYS A 288 6.04 -4.51 7.18
C LYS A 288 5.47 -4.00 8.50
N LEU A 289 4.23 -4.35 8.82
CA LEU A 289 3.56 -3.92 10.03
C LEU A 289 4.06 -4.63 11.27
N LEU A 290 4.13 -5.96 11.21
CA LEU A 290 4.53 -6.80 12.32
C LEU A 290 6.05 -6.74 12.55
N ALA A 291 6.83 -6.79 11.47
CA ALA A 291 8.29 -6.83 11.51
C ALA A 291 8.96 -5.46 11.28
N GLY A 292 8.20 -4.40 11.03
CA GLY A 292 8.76 -3.08 10.68
C GLY A 292 9.74 -2.54 11.71
N LYS A 293 9.48 -2.73 13.01
CA LYS A 293 10.41 -2.33 14.08
C LYS A 293 11.75 -3.05 13.98
N ILE A 294 11.73 -4.36 13.69
CA ILE A 294 12.93 -5.19 13.54
C ILE A 294 13.68 -4.77 12.27
N ILE A 295 12.96 -4.57 11.16
CA ILE A 295 13.54 -4.10 9.89
C ILE A 295 14.25 -2.76 10.10
N ALA A 296 13.57 -1.77 10.70
CA ALA A 296 14.14 -0.45 10.97
C ALA A 296 15.39 -0.53 11.84
N PHE A 297 15.35 -1.34 12.91
CA PHE A 297 16.51 -1.56 13.79
C PHE A 297 17.69 -2.17 13.02
N VAL A 298 17.46 -3.25 12.28
CA VAL A 298 18.50 -3.95 11.52
C VAL A 298 19.12 -3.06 10.46
N PHE A 299 18.31 -2.32 9.71
CA PHE A 299 18.81 -1.34 8.76
C PHE A 299 19.64 -0.25 9.42
N GLY A 300 19.16 0.27 10.56
CA GLY A 300 19.90 1.26 11.34
C GLY A 300 21.27 0.76 11.77
N GLU A 301 21.37 -0.48 12.22
CA GLU A 301 22.64 -1.08 12.65
C GLU A 301 23.58 -1.42 11.47
N LEU A 302 23.03 -1.89 10.34
CA LEU A 302 23.82 -2.10 9.11
C LEU A 302 24.44 -0.79 8.61
N LEU A 303 23.67 0.30 8.62
CA LEU A 303 24.15 1.61 8.21
C LEU A 303 25.19 2.18 9.20
N ASN A 304 24.98 1.98 10.50
CA ASN A 304 25.98 2.38 11.50
C ASN A 304 27.30 1.61 11.30
N LEU A 305 27.21 0.30 11.00
CA LEU A 305 28.37 -0.54 10.73
C LEU A 305 29.11 -0.09 9.47
N GLU A 306 28.39 0.21 8.38
CA GLU A 306 28.95 0.75 7.14
C GLU A 306 29.65 2.10 7.38
N LYS A 307 28.99 3.02 8.10
CA LYS A 307 29.55 4.34 8.40
C LYS A 307 30.83 4.24 9.22
N HIS A 308 30.82 3.44 10.30
CA HIS A 308 31.97 3.24 11.16
C HIS A 308 33.18 2.70 10.38
N TRP A 309 32.94 1.79 9.43
CA TRP A 309 34.01 1.23 8.61
C TRP A 309 34.52 2.17 7.51
N LYS A 310 33.65 3.01 6.94
CA LYS A 310 34.06 4.00 5.95
C LYS A 310 34.95 5.09 6.53
N GLU A 311 34.71 5.51 7.77
CA GLU A 311 35.56 6.47 8.47
C GLU A 311 37.00 5.94 8.61
N ASP A 312 37.16 4.64 8.89
CA ASP A 312 38.46 3.96 8.99
C ASP A 312 39.15 3.72 7.63
N LEU A 313 38.40 3.77 6.52
CA LEU A 313 38.84 3.38 5.17
C LEU A 313 38.90 4.55 4.17
N GLN A 314 39.02 5.79 4.66
CA GLN A 314 38.83 7.11 4.02
C GLN A 314 39.32 7.39 2.57
N LYS A 315 39.83 6.42 1.79
CA LYS A 315 40.38 6.63 0.44
C LYS A 315 39.83 5.75 -0.68
N GLN A 316 38.92 4.80 -0.44
CA GLN A 316 38.46 3.93 -1.54
C GLN A 316 37.14 4.40 -2.15
N LYS A 317 37.21 4.96 -3.36
CA LYS A 317 36.05 5.34 -4.17
C LYS A 317 35.38 4.08 -4.71
N SER A 318 34.31 3.62 -4.05
CA SER A 318 33.55 2.45 -4.51
C SER A 318 32.82 2.75 -5.82
N SER A 319 33.18 2.06 -6.91
CA SER A 319 32.51 2.14 -8.21
C SER A 319 31.21 1.34 -8.19
N THR A 320 30.14 1.88 -7.60
CA THR A 320 28.81 1.25 -7.58
C THR A 320 27.81 2.00 -8.47
N SER A 321 28.18 2.32 -9.72
CA SER A 321 27.40 3.24 -10.57
C SER A 321 26.31 2.61 -11.44
N GLY A 322 26.16 1.28 -11.44
CA GLY A 322 25.18 0.60 -12.31
C GLY A 322 23.87 0.22 -11.59
N LEU A 323 23.98 -0.26 -10.35
CA LEU A 323 22.88 -0.95 -9.67
C LEU A 323 21.70 -0.04 -9.34
N GLY A 324 21.98 1.21 -8.95
CA GLY A 324 20.93 2.19 -8.63
C GLY A 324 20.04 2.44 -9.84
N THR A 325 20.62 2.57 -11.03
CA THR A 325 19.89 2.77 -12.28
C THR A 325 18.97 1.58 -12.58
N TYR A 326 19.44 0.34 -12.42
CA TYR A 326 18.61 -0.85 -12.65
C TYR A 326 17.42 -0.93 -11.69
N LEU A 327 17.62 -0.63 -10.41
CA LEU A 327 16.53 -0.63 -9.43
C LEU A 327 15.47 0.42 -9.76
N ILE A 328 15.89 1.61 -10.17
CA ILE A 328 15.00 2.68 -10.61
C ILE A 328 14.20 2.24 -11.85
N SER A 329 14.85 1.58 -12.82
CA SER A 329 14.16 1.05 -14.00
C SER A 329 13.12 -0.03 -13.65
N ILE A 330 13.47 -0.97 -12.75
CA ILE A 330 12.54 -2.01 -12.28
C ILE A 330 11.35 -1.36 -11.55
N TYR A 331 11.62 -0.38 -10.70
CA TYR A 331 10.61 0.38 -9.97
C TYR A 331 9.60 1.03 -10.92
N TYR A 332 10.07 1.77 -11.92
CA TYR A 332 9.20 2.44 -12.89
C TYR A 332 8.40 1.43 -13.72
N TYR A 333 9.01 0.32 -14.14
CA TYR A 333 8.31 -0.71 -14.89
C TYR A 333 7.16 -1.30 -14.06
N ILE A 334 7.44 -1.73 -12.83
CA ILE A 334 6.43 -2.31 -11.92
C ILE A 334 5.34 -1.28 -11.59
N GLY A 335 5.70 -0.01 -11.40
CA GLY A 335 4.74 1.06 -11.13
C GLY A 335 3.84 1.40 -12.32
N ILE A 336 4.34 1.32 -13.55
CA ILE A 336 3.56 1.58 -14.77
C ILE A 336 2.63 0.40 -15.11
N PHE A 337 3.04 -0.82 -14.78
CA PHE A 337 2.33 -2.05 -15.17
C PHE A 337 0.83 -2.07 -14.81
N PRO A 338 0.39 -1.74 -13.57
CA PRO A 338 -1.04 -1.65 -13.20
C PRO A 338 -1.88 -0.74 -14.11
N TYR A 339 -1.31 0.37 -14.59
CA TYR A 339 -2.04 1.33 -15.41
C TYR A 339 -2.30 0.83 -16.83
N ILE A 340 -1.51 -0.14 -17.29
CA ILE A 340 -1.67 -0.75 -18.62
C ILE A 340 -2.48 -2.03 -18.50
N SER A 341 -2.11 -2.90 -17.55
CA SER A 341 -2.71 -4.22 -17.34
C SER A 341 -4.20 -4.16 -17.02
N VAL A 342 -4.58 -3.37 -16.01
CA VAL A 342 -5.94 -3.41 -15.48
C VAL A 342 -6.98 -2.89 -16.49
N PRO A 343 -6.78 -1.78 -17.22
CA PRO A 343 -7.72 -1.38 -18.26
C PRO A 343 -7.92 -2.45 -19.33
N PHE A 344 -6.87 -3.19 -19.72
CA PHE A 344 -7.01 -4.31 -20.65
C PHE A 344 -7.77 -5.48 -20.02
N GLU A 345 -7.52 -5.80 -18.76
CA GLU A 345 -8.30 -6.82 -18.05
C GLU A 345 -9.79 -6.49 -18.02
N ILE A 346 -10.14 -5.23 -17.72
CA ILE A 346 -11.53 -4.76 -17.71
C ILE A 346 -12.13 -4.80 -19.12
N TYR A 347 -11.38 -4.33 -20.11
CA TYR A 347 -11.83 -4.30 -21.51
C TYR A 347 -12.14 -5.70 -22.05
N PHE A 348 -11.26 -6.67 -21.78
CA PHE A 348 -11.43 -8.06 -22.18
C PHE A 348 -12.29 -8.88 -21.21
N LYS A 349 -12.83 -8.24 -20.15
CA LYS A 349 -13.66 -8.88 -19.12
C LYS A 349 -12.92 -10.00 -18.38
N PHE A 350 -11.61 -9.94 -18.28
CA PHE A 350 -10.78 -10.87 -17.52
C PHE A 350 -10.70 -10.52 -16.03
N ASP A 351 -11.13 -9.32 -15.63
CA ASP A 351 -11.18 -8.95 -14.23
C ASP A 351 -12.22 -9.79 -13.46
N GLN A 352 -11.97 -9.95 -12.15
CA GLN A 352 -12.78 -10.81 -11.26
C GLN A 352 -14.25 -10.39 -11.24
N PHE A 353 -14.56 -9.10 -11.30
CA PHE A 353 -15.93 -8.60 -11.21
C PHE A 353 -16.69 -8.80 -12.51
N SER A 354 -16.04 -8.63 -13.67
CA SER A 354 -16.61 -9.02 -14.96
C SER A 354 -16.96 -10.49 -15.00
N GLN A 355 -16.10 -11.37 -14.45
CA GLN A 355 -16.36 -12.80 -14.39
C GLN A 355 -17.55 -13.14 -13.49
N ILE A 356 -17.61 -12.53 -12.29
CA ILE A 356 -18.77 -12.66 -11.39
C ILE A 356 -20.04 -12.17 -12.08
N TYR A 357 -20.00 -11.04 -12.79
CA TYR A 357 -21.15 -10.50 -13.51
C TYR A 357 -21.62 -11.41 -14.64
N LEU A 358 -20.70 -11.94 -15.46
CA LEU A 358 -21.01 -12.94 -16.49
C LEU A 358 -21.65 -14.19 -15.88
N PHE A 359 -21.14 -14.64 -14.73
CA PHE A 359 -21.72 -15.75 -13.99
C PHE A 359 -23.14 -15.46 -13.49
N LEU A 360 -23.39 -14.29 -12.89
CA LEU A 360 -24.71 -13.87 -12.39
C LEU A 360 -25.75 -13.75 -13.52
N ILE A 361 -25.33 -13.35 -14.73
CA ILE A 361 -26.19 -13.38 -15.91
C ILE A 361 -26.44 -14.83 -16.37
N SER A 362 -25.40 -15.65 -16.44
CA SER A 362 -25.52 -17.04 -16.94
C SER A 362 -26.46 -17.90 -16.11
N THR A 363 -26.50 -17.66 -14.80
CA THR A 363 -27.38 -18.35 -13.84
C THR A 363 -28.82 -17.81 -13.83
N LYS A 364 -29.13 -16.82 -14.67
CA LYS A 364 -30.44 -16.14 -14.74
C LYS A 364 -30.89 -15.51 -13.41
N ILE A 365 -29.97 -15.31 -12.46
CA ILE A 365 -30.24 -14.59 -11.21
C ILE A 365 -30.57 -13.13 -11.54
N ILE A 366 -29.84 -12.55 -12.49
CA ILE A 366 -30.14 -11.22 -13.04
C ILE A 366 -31.00 -11.41 -14.29
N PRO A 367 -32.20 -10.78 -14.36
CA PRO A 367 -33.06 -10.89 -15.54
C PRO A 367 -32.36 -10.31 -16.78
N ALA A 368 -32.51 -11.00 -17.92
CA ALA A 368 -31.83 -10.65 -19.17
C ALA A 368 -32.28 -9.30 -19.76
N TYR A 369 -33.46 -8.82 -19.37
CA TYR A 369 -34.07 -7.59 -19.87
C TYR A 369 -34.46 -6.67 -18.71
N GLY A 370 -34.47 -5.36 -18.97
CA GLY A 370 -34.85 -4.34 -18.01
C GLY A 370 -33.67 -3.53 -17.47
N ILE A 371 -33.91 -2.80 -16.39
CA ILE A 371 -32.95 -1.83 -15.84
C ILE A 371 -31.93 -2.48 -14.89
N VAL A 372 -32.30 -3.61 -14.29
CA VAL A 372 -31.45 -4.40 -13.38
C VAL A 372 -30.11 -4.81 -14.00
N PRO A 373 -30.02 -5.37 -15.23
CA PRO A 373 -28.73 -5.71 -15.83
C PRO A 373 -27.85 -4.49 -16.10
N ASN A 374 -28.43 -3.34 -16.46
CA ASN A 374 -27.67 -2.10 -16.64
C ASN A 374 -27.09 -1.60 -15.32
N MET A 375 -27.86 -1.69 -14.23
CA MET A 375 -27.37 -1.35 -12.89
C MET A 375 -26.28 -2.31 -12.41
N ALA A 376 -26.48 -3.61 -12.60
CA ALA A 376 -25.47 -4.61 -12.26
C ALA A 376 -24.18 -4.43 -13.07
N LYS A 377 -24.28 -4.05 -14.35
CA LYS A 377 -23.13 -3.70 -15.19
C LYS A 377 -22.40 -2.45 -14.68
N LEU A 378 -23.13 -1.42 -14.25
CA LEU A 378 -22.54 -0.21 -13.68
C LEU A 378 -21.79 -0.52 -12.38
N ILE A 379 -22.41 -1.31 -11.50
CA ILE A 379 -21.80 -1.76 -10.24
C ILE A 379 -20.56 -2.63 -10.51
N GLN A 380 -20.64 -3.57 -11.46
CA GLN A 380 -19.50 -4.38 -11.87
C GLN A 380 -18.36 -3.50 -12.36
N LEU A 381 -18.62 -2.56 -13.27
CA LEU A 381 -17.62 -1.67 -13.82
C LEU A 381 -16.98 -0.83 -12.71
N PHE A 382 -17.76 -0.33 -11.75
CA PHE A 382 -17.26 0.40 -10.58
C PHE A 382 -16.28 -0.43 -9.73
N PHE A 383 -16.66 -1.65 -9.37
CA PHE A 383 -15.77 -2.54 -8.62
C PHE A 383 -14.52 -2.91 -9.43
N SER A 384 -14.67 -3.10 -10.73
CA SER A 384 -13.56 -3.34 -11.66
C SER A 384 -12.57 -2.18 -11.65
N PHE A 385 -13.03 -0.93 -11.65
CA PHE A 385 -12.16 0.24 -11.49
C PHE A 385 -11.46 0.29 -10.14
N THR A 386 -12.10 -0.19 -9.08
CA THR A 386 -11.50 -0.24 -7.74
C THR A 386 -10.31 -1.22 -7.70
N SER A 387 -10.33 -2.26 -8.53
CA SER A 387 -9.22 -3.21 -8.64
C SER A 387 -7.90 -2.54 -9.05
N ILE A 388 -7.93 -1.45 -9.82
CA ILE A 388 -6.74 -0.67 -10.20
C ILE A 388 -5.93 -0.26 -8.96
N PHE A 389 -6.62 0.16 -7.89
CA PHE A 389 -5.96 0.54 -6.65
C PHE A 389 -5.33 -0.66 -5.94
N CYS A 390 -6.00 -1.82 -5.92
CA CYS A 390 -5.45 -3.07 -5.37
C CYS A 390 -4.15 -3.46 -6.14
N TYR A 391 -4.10 -3.28 -7.46
CA TYR A 391 -2.89 -3.54 -8.26
C TYR A 391 -1.76 -2.54 -8.07
N ILE A 392 -2.06 -1.23 -8.07
CA ILE A 392 -1.06 -0.18 -7.79
C ILE A 392 -0.41 -0.45 -6.44
N PHE A 393 -1.23 -0.83 -5.46
CA PHE A 393 -0.76 -1.15 -4.13
C PHE A 393 0.12 -2.40 -4.11
N ALA A 394 -0.30 -3.49 -4.77
CA ALA A 394 0.51 -4.70 -4.90
C ALA A 394 1.86 -4.43 -5.56
N ALA A 395 1.86 -3.65 -6.65
CA ALA A 395 3.06 -3.21 -7.35
C ALA A 395 3.98 -2.39 -6.43
N GLY A 396 3.43 -1.44 -5.67
CA GLY A 396 4.19 -0.64 -4.70
C GLY A 396 4.77 -1.48 -3.56
N ALA A 397 3.98 -2.42 -3.02
CA ALA A 397 4.41 -3.33 -1.96
C ALA A 397 5.58 -4.22 -2.43
N PHE A 398 5.43 -4.84 -3.60
CA PHE A 398 6.47 -5.67 -4.21
C PHE A 398 7.73 -4.87 -4.52
N SER A 399 7.59 -3.69 -5.14
CA SER A 399 8.74 -2.87 -5.50
C SER A 399 9.48 -2.32 -4.28
N GLY A 400 8.76 -1.93 -3.22
CA GLY A 400 9.37 -1.51 -1.96
C GLY A 400 10.15 -2.65 -1.30
N LEU A 401 9.62 -3.87 -1.37
CA LEU A 401 10.30 -5.07 -0.89
C LEU A 401 11.57 -5.37 -1.69
N LEU A 402 11.49 -5.42 -3.02
CA LEU A 402 12.68 -5.62 -3.89
C LEU A 402 13.78 -4.60 -3.60
N THR A 403 13.39 -3.35 -3.39
CA THR A 403 14.29 -2.25 -3.04
C THR A 403 14.97 -2.55 -1.71
N LEU A 404 14.19 -2.84 -0.65
CA LEU A 404 14.69 -3.20 0.68
C LEU A 404 15.72 -4.34 0.61
N PHE A 405 15.43 -5.42 -0.12
CA PHE A 405 16.35 -6.55 -0.27
C PHE A 405 17.64 -6.16 -0.95
N THR A 406 17.52 -5.42 -2.04
CA THR A 406 18.70 -5.03 -2.81
C THR A 406 19.59 -4.11 -1.98
N ILE A 407 19.02 -3.14 -1.28
CA ILE A 407 19.76 -2.23 -0.40
C ILE A 407 20.47 -3.02 0.70
N SER A 408 19.73 -3.89 1.41
CA SER A 408 20.31 -4.72 2.49
C SER A 408 21.46 -5.56 1.95
N GLY A 409 21.23 -6.26 0.85
CA GLY A 409 22.22 -7.10 0.19
C GLY A 409 23.47 -6.31 -0.20
N THR A 410 23.30 -5.11 -0.76
CA THR A 410 24.43 -4.24 -1.14
C THR A 410 25.24 -3.77 0.06
N ILE A 411 24.60 -3.38 1.16
CA ILE A 411 25.30 -2.90 2.35
C ILE A 411 26.09 -4.05 2.98
N ILE A 412 25.46 -5.22 3.10
CA ILE A 412 26.12 -6.43 3.63
C ILE A 412 27.31 -6.81 2.75
N LEU A 413 27.14 -6.86 1.42
CA LEU A 413 28.25 -7.15 0.50
C LEU A 413 29.36 -6.11 0.57
N GLN A 414 29.01 -4.83 0.67
CA GLN A 414 29.98 -3.76 0.80
C GLN A 414 30.81 -3.94 2.07
N CYS A 415 30.17 -4.12 3.23
CA CYS A 415 30.87 -4.40 4.49
C CYS A 415 31.78 -5.63 4.38
N LEU A 416 31.29 -6.73 3.79
CA LEU A 416 32.09 -7.95 3.61
C LEU A 416 33.30 -7.73 2.68
N SER A 417 33.12 -6.99 1.59
CA SER A 417 34.19 -6.66 0.65
C SER A 417 35.25 -5.75 1.30
N ASP A 418 34.82 -4.81 2.14
CA ASP A 418 35.71 -3.93 2.90
C ASP A 418 36.52 -4.73 3.92
N PHE A 419 35.90 -5.71 4.58
CA PHE A 419 36.61 -6.64 5.49
C PHE A 419 37.64 -7.47 4.74
N GLU A 420 37.29 -7.96 3.55
CA GLU A 420 38.20 -8.74 2.71
C GLU A 420 39.39 -7.89 2.25
N ASN A 421 39.15 -6.66 1.77
CA ASN A 421 40.19 -5.74 1.33
C ASN A 421 41.15 -5.38 2.49
N CYS A 422 40.61 -5.12 3.68
CA CYS A 422 41.44 -4.89 4.87
C CYS A 422 42.31 -6.11 5.20
N MET A 423 41.75 -7.32 5.08
CA MET A 423 42.48 -8.56 5.31
C MET A 423 43.60 -8.80 4.29
N ARG A 424 43.38 -8.43 3.02
CA ARG A 424 44.40 -8.55 1.96
C ARG A 424 45.54 -7.56 2.14
N ALA A 425 45.28 -6.37 2.68
CA ALA A 425 46.28 -5.31 2.86
C ALA A 425 47.35 -5.60 3.94
N LYS A 426 47.53 -6.86 4.38
CA LYS A 426 48.47 -7.29 5.43
C LYS A 426 48.48 -6.35 6.66
N SER A 427 47.29 -5.97 7.12
CA SER A 427 47.17 -5.04 8.24
C SER A 427 47.63 -5.65 9.57
N PRO A 428 48.13 -4.84 10.52
CA PRO A 428 48.59 -5.30 11.84
C PRO A 428 47.48 -6.01 12.65
N LEU A 429 47.89 -6.85 13.61
CA LEU A 429 46.99 -7.70 14.42
C LEU A 429 45.81 -6.95 15.04
N LEU A 430 46.04 -5.73 15.50
CA LEU A 430 45.02 -4.85 16.09
C LEU A 430 43.84 -4.59 15.14
N ARG A 431 44.08 -4.58 13.83
CA ARG A 431 42.99 -4.43 12.84
C ARG A 431 42.21 -5.72 12.65
N SER A 432 42.87 -6.88 12.77
CA SER A 432 42.22 -8.18 12.61
C SER A 432 41.12 -8.42 13.67
N SER A 433 41.34 -7.99 14.91
CA SER A 433 40.36 -8.10 16.00
C SER A 433 39.16 -7.17 15.79
N LYS A 434 39.38 -5.96 15.27
CA LYS A 434 38.30 -5.02 14.87
C LYS A 434 37.44 -5.59 13.75
N ILE A 435 38.05 -6.16 12.70
CA ILE A 435 37.32 -6.81 11.60
C ILE A 435 36.50 -7.99 12.13
N LEU A 436 37.07 -8.79 13.04
CA LEU A 436 36.37 -9.92 13.65
C LEU A 436 35.15 -9.47 14.47
N LYS A 437 35.28 -8.35 15.20
CA LYS A 437 34.17 -7.72 15.91
C LYS A 437 33.09 -7.24 14.95
N GLY A 438 33.47 -6.58 13.85
CA GLY A 438 32.54 -6.16 12.79
C GLY A 438 31.80 -7.34 12.16
N TYR A 439 32.51 -8.44 11.87
CA TYR A 439 31.90 -9.67 11.36
C TYR A 439 30.92 -10.29 12.37
N THR A 440 31.27 -10.30 13.66
CA THR A 440 30.39 -10.81 14.72
C THR A 440 29.11 -9.97 14.83
N ILE A 441 29.21 -8.64 14.69
CA ILE A 441 28.04 -7.76 14.66
C ILE A 441 27.16 -8.10 13.45
N LEU A 442 27.75 -8.28 12.27
CA LEU A 442 27.02 -8.67 11.07
C LEU A 442 26.33 -10.04 11.20
N GLU A 443 26.99 -11.00 11.84
CA GLU A 443 26.45 -12.33 12.18
C GLU A 443 25.24 -12.21 13.11
N ILE A 444 25.32 -11.38 14.15
CA ILE A 444 24.20 -11.13 15.07
C ILE A 444 23.02 -10.48 14.32
N ILE A 445 23.28 -9.49 13.46
CA ILE A 445 22.24 -8.83 12.67
C ILE A 445 21.53 -9.83 11.75
N LEU A 446 22.30 -10.69 11.07
CA LEU A 446 21.75 -11.73 10.21
C LEU A 446 21.01 -12.81 10.99
N ALA A 447 21.47 -13.16 12.20
CA ALA A 447 20.77 -14.09 13.08
C ALA A 447 19.41 -13.54 13.54
N ILE A 448 19.33 -12.25 13.91
CA ILE A 448 18.07 -11.58 14.29
C ILE A 448 17.06 -11.57 13.13
N THR A 449 17.54 -11.45 11.90
CA THR A 449 16.70 -11.40 10.70
C THR A 449 16.52 -12.74 10.00
N HIS A 450 17.12 -13.81 10.52
CA HIS A 450 17.23 -15.08 9.84
C HIS A 450 15.87 -15.66 9.45
N GLU A 451 14.93 -15.74 10.40
CA GLU A 451 13.59 -16.30 10.17
C GLU A 451 12.81 -15.55 9.09
N MET A 452 12.89 -14.21 9.12
CA MET A 452 12.22 -13.35 8.15
C MET A 452 12.87 -13.45 6.76
N ILE A 453 14.20 -13.40 6.68
CA ILE A 453 14.92 -13.50 5.41
C ILE A 453 14.73 -14.91 4.81
N SER A 454 14.81 -15.96 5.62
CA SER A 454 14.67 -17.35 5.18
C SER A 454 13.29 -17.62 4.57
N SER A 455 12.24 -17.20 5.29
CA SER A 455 10.84 -17.29 4.83
C SER A 455 10.63 -16.50 3.54
N LEU A 456 11.16 -15.29 3.47
CA LEU A 456 10.94 -14.46 2.31
C LEU A 456 11.72 -14.91 1.07
N VAL A 457 12.95 -15.39 1.24
CA VAL A 457 13.73 -15.98 0.13
C VAL A 457 12.97 -17.18 -0.45
N LEU A 458 12.41 -18.04 0.40
CA LEU A 458 11.58 -19.16 -0.05
C LEU A 458 10.35 -18.68 -0.82
N VAL A 459 9.59 -17.73 -0.27
CA VAL A 459 8.38 -17.20 -0.90
C VAL A 459 8.71 -16.53 -2.23
N LEU A 460 9.72 -15.65 -2.29
CA LEU A 460 10.10 -14.95 -3.51
C LEU A 460 10.60 -15.90 -4.60
N MET A 461 11.40 -16.91 -4.25
CA MET A 461 11.85 -17.91 -5.22
C MET A 461 10.71 -18.79 -5.70
N THR A 462 9.78 -19.16 -4.81
CA THR A 462 8.62 -19.99 -5.21
C THR A 462 7.68 -19.21 -6.12
N VAL A 463 7.27 -18.01 -5.71
CA VAL A 463 6.39 -17.13 -6.48
C VAL A 463 7.05 -16.72 -7.79
N GLY A 464 8.34 -16.36 -7.77
CA GLY A 464 9.10 -16.03 -8.96
C GLY A 464 9.14 -17.18 -9.97
N ALA A 465 9.40 -18.42 -9.53
CA ALA A 465 9.46 -19.57 -10.41
C ALA A 465 8.11 -19.92 -11.04
N ILE A 466 7.04 -19.92 -10.22
CA ILE A 466 5.68 -20.20 -10.70
C ILE A 466 5.24 -19.12 -11.70
N THR A 467 5.46 -17.84 -11.37
CA THR A 467 5.04 -16.75 -12.23
C THR A 467 5.81 -16.75 -13.56
N GLU A 468 7.13 -16.96 -13.51
CA GLU A 468 7.97 -17.08 -14.71
C GLU A 468 7.53 -18.26 -15.59
N LEU A 469 7.25 -19.41 -14.99
CA LEU A 469 6.74 -20.58 -15.71
C LEU A 469 5.42 -20.29 -16.41
N VAL A 470 4.47 -19.66 -15.72
CA VAL A 470 3.15 -19.31 -16.26
C VAL A 470 3.30 -18.28 -17.37
N CYS A 471 4.09 -17.22 -17.18
CA CYS A 471 4.33 -16.20 -18.20
C CYS A 471 4.99 -16.80 -19.45
N ASN A 472 5.97 -17.69 -19.30
CA ASN A 472 6.61 -18.37 -20.43
C ASN A 472 5.65 -19.31 -21.16
N PHE A 473 4.86 -20.10 -20.43
CA PHE A 473 3.84 -20.97 -21.04
C PHE A 473 2.81 -20.16 -21.84
N MET A 474 2.27 -19.08 -21.25
CA MET A 474 1.30 -18.20 -21.90
C MET A 474 1.91 -17.53 -23.14
N SER A 475 3.18 -17.14 -23.09
CA SER A 475 3.88 -16.55 -24.23
C SER A 475 4.08 -17.54 -25.38
N ILE A 476 4.42 -18.80 -25.08
CA ILE A 476 4.74 -19.80 -26.11
C ILE A 476 3.47 -20.45 -26.69
N LYS A 477 2.61 -21.00 -25.82
CA LYS A 477 1.50 -21.88 -26.23
C LYS A 477 0.21 -21.12 -26.51
N MET A 478 -0.04 -19.99 -25.84
CA MET A 478 -1.33 -19.28 -25.90
C MET A 478 -1.36 -18.11 -26.90
N ARG A 479 -0.34 -17.97 -27.76
CA ARG A 479 -0.20 -16.84 -28.71
C ARG A 479 -1.42 -16.60 -29.59
N HIS A 480 -2.08 -17.66 -30.05
CA HIS A 480 -3.24 -17.54 -30.94
C HIS A 480 -4.57 -17.40 -30.22
N LYS A 481 -4.61 -17.69 -28.91
CA LYS A 481 -5.83 -17.63 -28.10
C LYS A 481 -5.98 -16.31 -27.35
N ILE A 482 -4.87 -15.68 -27.00
CA ILE A 482 -4.86 -14.42 -26.28
C ILE A 482 -4.89 -13.25 -27.26
N LEU A 483 -5.81 -12.31 -27.03
CA LEU A 483 -5.93 -11.09 -27.83
C LEU A 483 -4.68 -10.20 -27.66
N MET A 484 -4.14 -9.71 -28.78
CA MET A 484 -3.21 -8.58 -28.77
C MET A 484 -4.02 -7.34 -28.37
N PRO A 485 -3.64 -6.54 -27.36
CA PRO A 485 -2.30 -6.37 -26.78
C PRO A 485 -2.04 -7.11 -25.45
N PHE A 486 -3.03 -7.77 -24.86
CA PHE A 486 -2.88 -8.48 -23.58
C PHE A 486 -1.79 -9.56 -23.65
N TYR A 487 -1.65 -10.21 -24.82
CA TYR A 487 -0.55 -11.15 -25.07
C TYR A 487 0.83 -10.54 -24.81
N LEU A 488 1.09 -9.28 -25.19
CA LEU A 488 2.41 -8.64 -25.05
C LEU A 488 2.85 -8.46 -23.58
N MET A 489 1.91 -8.51 -22.64
CA MET A 489 2.22 -8.40 -21.22
C MET A 489 2.95 -9.63 -20.70
N PHE A 490 2.62 -10.84 -21.17
CA PHE A 490 3.24 -12.07 -20.70
C PHE A 490 4.75 -12.18 -20.99
N PRO A 491 5.25 -11.98 -22.23
CA PRO A 491 6.67 -12.05 -22.50
C PRO A 491 7.42 -10.87 -21.85
N SER A 492 6.78 -9.70 -21.74
CA SER A 492 7.35 -8.54 -21.04
C SER A 492 7.55 -8.82 -19.55
N MET A 493 6.54 -9.43 -18.90
CA MET A 493 6.62 -9.85 -17.50
C MET A 493 7.66 -10.95 -17.28
N ALA A 494 7.73 -11.95 -18.16
CA ALA A 494 8.76 -13.00 -18.08
C ALA A 494 10.17 -12.41 -18.13
N VAL A 495 10.44 -11.52 -19.08
CA VAL A 495 11.74 -10.83 -19.16
C VAL A 495 12.06 -10.06 -17.88
N MET A 496 11.09 -9.34 -17.34
CA MET A 496 11.29 -8.53 -16.13
C MET A 496 11.48 -9.36 -14.86
N ILE A 497 10.74 -10.46 -14.71
CA ILE A 497 10.91 -11.41 -13.61
C ILE A 497 12.28 -12.08 -13.73
N GLY A 498 12.66 -12.53 -14.93
CA GLY A 498 14.00 -13.07 -15.22
C GLY A 498 15.13 -12.10 -14.84
N ILE A 499 15.04 -10.83 -15.25
CA ILE A 499 16.01 -9.78 -14.88
C ILE A 499 16.05 -9.60 -13.36
N THR A 500 14.89 -9.55 -12.70
CA THR A 500 14.80 -9.38 -11.24
C THR A 500 15.47 -10.53 -10.50
N ILE A 501 15.24 -11.78 -10.93
CA ILE A 501 15.90 -12.98 -10.41
C ILE A 501 17.43 -12.88 -10.64
N GLN A 502 17.85 -12.49 -11.84
CA GLN A 502 19.27 -12.36 -12.17
C GLN A 502 20.00 -11.31 -11.33
N ILE A 503 19.30 -10.27 -10.85
CA ILE A 503 19.86 -9.24 -9.98
C ILE A 503 19.84 -9.70 -8.52
N LEU A 504 18.71 -10.18 -8.02
CA LEU A 504 18.55 -10.52 -6.61
C LEU A 504 19.32 -11.77 -6.17
N LEU A 505 19.30 -12.82 -6.98
CA LEU A 505 19.87 -14.11 -6.57
C LEU A 505 21.39 -14.05 -6.34
N PRO A 506 22.20 -13.36 -7.17
CA PRO A 506 23.61 -13.15 -6.90
C PRO A 506 23.90 -12.44 -5.58
N PHE A 507 23.02 -11.57 -5.06
CA PHE A 507 23.27 -10.93 -3.76
C PHE A 507 23.36 -11.97 -2.65
N GLY A 508 22.38 -12.87 -2.56
CA GLY A 508 22.38 -13.94 -1.57
C GLY A 508 23.56 -14.90 -1.72
N VAL A 509 23.92 -15.25 -2.97
CA VAL A 509 25.05 -16.13 -3.27
C VAL A 509 26.40 -15.47 -2.92
N ASN A 510 26.59 -14.21 -3.30
CA ASN A 510 27.84 -13.48 -3.07
C ASN A 510 28.10 -13.26 -1.57
N VAL A 511 27.05 -13.09 -0.75
CA VAL A 511 27.22 -12.99 0.71
C VAL A 511 27.92 -14.24 1.25
N TYR A 512 27.50 -15.43 0.79
CA TYR A 512 28.15 -16.68 1.16
C TYR A 512 29.57 -16.81 0.59
N GLU A 513 29.78 -16.47 -0.68
CA GLU A 513 31.08 -16.60 -1.32
C GLU A 513 32.14 -15.70 -0.68
N VAL A 514 31.82 -14.41 -0.48
CA VAL A 514 32.73 -13.44 0.14
C VAL A 514 32.97 -13.79 1.61
N ALA A 515 31.94 -14.20 2.36
CA ALA A 515 32.11 -14.64 3.74
C ALA A 515 33.02 -15.88 3.86
N ASN A 516 32.91 -16.82 2.90
CA ASN A 516 33.76 -18.01 2.86
C ASN A 516 35.22 -17.65 2.50
N LEU A 517 35.43 -16.77 1.52
CA LEU A 517 36.75 -16.25 1.17
C LEU A 517 37.40 -15.53 2.35
N LEU A 518 36.63 -14.70 3.07
CA LEU A 518 37.10 -14.02 4.27
C LEU A 518 37.57 -15.03 5.34
N LYS A 519 36.75 -16.06 5.64
CA LYS A 519 37.12 -17.12 6.60
C LYS A 519 38.37 -17.88 6.17
N GLN A 520 38.54 -18.16 4.89
CA GLN A 520 39.76 -18.79 4.36
C GLN A 520 40.97 -17.88 4.44
N GLY A 521 40.81 -16.59 4.14
CA GLY A 521 41.85 -15.57 4.26
C GLY A 521 42.36 -15.46 5.70
N TYR A 522 41.46 -15.47 6.68
CA TYR A 522 41.83 -15.55 8.10
C TYR A 522 42.64 -16.80 8.41
N LYS A 523 42.19 -18.00 7.98
CA LYS A 523 42.94 -19.24 8.21
C LYS A 523 44.36 -19.21 7.65
N LYS A 524 44.56 -18.54 6.50
CA LYS A 524 45.87 -18.40 5.85
C LYS A 524 46.76 -17.35 6.55
N ASN A 525 46.19 -16.23 6.96
CA ASN A 525 46.94 -15.09 7.52
C ASN A 525 47.26 -15.22 9.02
N LEU A 526 46.66 -16.18 9.73
CA LEU A 526 46.91 -16.45 11.16
C LEU A 526 48.33 -16.97 11.50
N ARG A 527 49.29 -16.91 10.57
CA ARG A 527 50.69 -17.32 10.78
C ARG A 527 51.57 -16.26 11.44
N PHE A 528 51.06 -15.04 11.61
CA PHE A 528 51.85 -13.90 12.09
C PHE A 528 51.44 -13.53 13.52
N GLU A 529 52.42 -13.61 14.44
CA GLU A 529 52.57 -13.10 15.82
C GLU A 529 51.35 -12.97 16.77
N GLY A 530 51.56 -13.30 18.06
CA GLY A 530 50.57 -13.18 19.13
C GLY A 530 49.92 -14.51 19.54
N ASP A 531 48.79 -14.44 20.24
CA ASP A 531 48.10 -15.61 20.81
C ASP A 531 47.32 -16.41 19.73
N ILE A 532 48.08 -17.02 18.80
CA ILE A 532 47.60 -17.74 17.61
C ILE A 532 46.56 -18.80 18.00
N LYS A 533 46.74 -19.45 19.16
CA LYS A 533 45.84 -20.48 19.66
C LYS A 533 44.44 -19.93 19.91
N TYR A 534 44.32 -18.77 20.54
CA TYR A 534 43.05 -18.08 20.78
C TYR A 534 42.39 -17.67 19.45
N MET A 535 43.14 -17.00 18.57
CA MET A 535 42.59 -16.52 17.30
C MET A 535 42.17 -17.65 16.36
N LYS A 536 42.92 -18.75 16.32
CA LYS A 536 42.56 -19.96 15.55
C LYS A 536 41.28 -20.62 16.07
N ARG A 537 41.08 -20.66 17.38
CA ARG A 537 39.81 -21.12 17.98
C ARG A 537 38.67 -20.20 17.60
N ARG A 538 38.87 -18.89 17.67
CA ARG A 538 37.84 -17.90 17.35
C ARG A 538 37.45 -17.94 15.86
N VAL A 539 38.40 -17.98 14.93
CA VAL A 539 38.12 -18.10 13.48
C VAL A 539 37.45 -19.45 13.14
N ARG A 540 37.72 -20.50 13.91
CA ARG A 540 37.01 -21.78 13.76
C ARG A 540 35.55 -21.67 14.21
N ALA A 541 35.31 -20.98 15.32
CA ALA A 541 33.99 -20.77 15.91
C ALA A 541 33.07 -19.87 15.06
N ILE A 542 33.65 -18.96 14.27
CA ILE A 542 32.87 -18.08 13.39
C ILE A 542 32.15 -18.89 12.31
N TRP A 543 30.84 -18.72 12.22
CA TRP A 543 30.03 -19.34 11.18
C TRP A 543 30.19 -18.59 9.87
N VAL A 544 30.14 -19.31 8.75
CA VAL A 544 30.13 -18.64 7.45
C VAL A 544 28.71 -18.11 7.24
N LEU A 545 28.58 -16.79 7.11
CA LEU A 545 27.30 -16.17 6.79
C LEU A 545 26.70 -16.80 5.54
N ARG A 546 25.45 -17.23 5.65
CA ARG A 546 24.67 -17.89 4.62
C ARG A 546 23.27 -17.32 4.64
N VAL A 547 22.71 -17.14 3.45
CA VAL A 547 21.29 -16.85 3.29
C VAL A 547 20.59 -18.16 2.98
N TYR A 548 19.57 -18.49 3.76
CA TYR A 548 18.78 -19.69 3.59
C TYR A 548 17.44 -19.36 2.93
N GLY A 549 16.84 -20.35 2.28
CA GLY A 549 15.43 -20.38 1.95
C GLY A 549 14.79 -21.48 2.80
N GLY A 550 13.79 -21.11 3.59
CA GLY A 550 13.18 -21.98 4.59
C GLY A 550 11.80 -21.46 4.98
N LEU A 551 11.10 -22.21 5.82
CA LEU A 551 9.80 -21.81 6.34
C LEU A 551 9.87 -21.90 7.88
N LEU A 552 9.56 -20.79 8.56
CA LEU A 552 9.67 -20.67 10.02
C LEU A 552 11.13 -20.92 10.46
N GLN A 553 11.36 -21.98 11.24
CA GLN A 553 12.67 -22.37 11.77
C GLN A 553 13.35 -23.49 10.94
N PHE A 554 12.70 -23.96 9.88
CA PHE A 554 13.22 -25.06 9.05
C PHE A 554 13.87 -24.51 7.78
N ASP A 555 15.20 -24.58 7.73
CA ASP A 555 15.98 -24.23 6.54
C ASP A 555 15.94 -25.36 5.52
N MET A 556 15.32 -25.11 4.36
CA MET A 556 15.20 -26.11 3.29
C MET A 556 16.46 -26.16 2.42
N TYR A 557 17.00 -24.99 2.07
CA TYR A 557 18.22 -24.90 1.25
C TYR A 557 19.02 -23.64 1.57
N ALA A 558 20.35 -23.71 1.35
CA ALA A 558 21.22 -22.55 1.41
C ALA A 558 21.45 -21.99 -0.02
N LEU A 559 21.44 -20.67 -0.16
CA LEU A 559 21.81 -20.02 -1.41
C LEU A 559 23.31 -20.22 -1.70
N LYS A 560 23.60 -21.02 -2.72
CA LYS A 560 24.95 -21.30 -3.23
C LYS A 560 25.02 -20.98 -4.72
N ARG A 561 26.23 -20.97 -5.28
CA ARG A 561 26.44 -20.75 -6.72
C ARG A 561 25.62 -21.69 -7.62
N SER A 562 25.48 -22.96 -7.20
CA SER A 562 24.67 -23.96 -7.90
C SER A 562 23.17 -23.68 -7.84
N THR A 563 22.68 -22.96 -6.83
CA THR A 563 21.26 -22.63 -6.69
C THR A 563 20.77 -21.82 -7.89
N LYS A 564 21.59 -20.90 -8.43
CA LYS A 564 21.25 -20.10 -9.62
C LYS A 564 21.03 -20.97 -10.85
N SER A 565 21.96 -21.86 -11.16
CA SER A 565 21.85 -22.72 -12.34
C SER A 565 20.68 -23.69 -12.22
N ILE A 566 20.51 -24.32 -11.05
CA ILE A 566 19.41 -25.25 -10.78
C ILE A 566 18.05 -24.54 -10.90
N TYR A 567 17.96 -23.31 -10.39
CA TYR A 567 16.71 -22.55 -10.42
C TYR A 567 16.26 -22.21 -11.85
N PHE A 568 17.15 -21.69 -12.70
CA PHE A 568 16.82 -21.41 -14.11
C PHE A 568 16.58 -22.69 -14.91
N TYR A 569 17.35 -23.75 -14.64
CA TYR A 569 17.17 -25.05 -15.27
C TYR A 569 15.80 -25.64 -14.97
N ASN A 570 15.35 -25.57 -13.71
CA ASN A 570 14.04 -26.04 -13.30
C ASN A 570 12.92 -25.24 -13.98
N ILE A 571 12.99 -23.91 -14.00
CA ILE A 571 12.01 -23.07 -14.71
C ILE A 571 11.89 -23.51 -16.17
N LEU A 572 13.02 -23.66 -16.86
CA LEU A 572 13.04 -24.05 -18.27
C LEU A 572 12.45 -25.45 -18.50
N ILE A 573 12.86 -26.46 -17.72
CA ILE A 573 12.32 -27.82 -17.86
C ILE A 573 10.83 -27.87 -17.56
N TYR A 574 10.39 -27.26 -16.47
CA TYR A 574 8.98 -27.28 -16.13
C TYR A 574 8.14 -26.52 -17.17
N THR A 575 8.64 -25.42 -17.73
CA THR A 575 7.98 -24.76 -18.86
C THR A 575 7.88 -25.69 -20.07
N ILE A 576 8.96 -26.41 -20.45
CA ILE A 576 8.92 -27.38 -21.55
C ILE A 576 7.89 -28.48 -21.27
N ASN A 577 7.92 -29.06 -20.08
CA ASN A 577 7.00 -30.13 -19.68
C ASN A 577 5.54 -29.66 -19.73
N VAL A 578 5.23 -28.47 -19.23
CA VAL A 578 3.88 -27.90 -19.28
C VAL A 578 3.45 -27.62 -20.73
N CYS A 579 4.35 -27.09 -21.57
CA CYS A 579 4.09 -26.88 -23.00
C CYS A 579 3.80 -28.18 -23.76
N LEU A 580 4.45 -29.29 -23.38
CA LEU A 580 4.24 -30.61 -24.00
C LEU A 580 3.01 -31.34 -23.46
N THR A 581 2.65 -31.13 -22.18
CA THR A 581 1.57 -31.88 -21.53
C THR A 581 0.19 -31.25 -21.75
N VAL A 582 0.11 -29.91 -21.81
CA VAL A 582 -1.16 -29.22 -21.94
C VAL A 582 -1.51 -29.05 -23.41
N ASP A 583 -2.52 -29.79 -23.86
CA ASP A 583 -3.19 -29.56 -25.13
C ASP A 583 -4.18 -28.41 -24.97
N VAL A 584 -3.91 -27.33 -25.69
CA VAL A 584 -4.57 -26.04 -25.51
C VAL A 584 -5.75 -25.90 -26.44
#